data_AF-A0A7V0ZGQ3-F1
#
_entry.id   AF-A0A7V0ZGQ3-F1
#
_cell.length_a   1.000
_cell.length_b   1.000
_cell.length_c   1.000
_cell.angle_alpha   90.00
_cell.angle_beta   90.00
_cell.angle_gamma   90.00
#
_symmetry.space_group_name_H-M   'P 1'
#
loop_
_entity.id
_entity.type
_entity.pdbx_description
1 polymer ?
#
loop_
_entity_poly.entity_id
_entity_poly.type
_entity_poly.pdbx_seq_one_letter_code
_entity_poly.pdbx_strand_id
1 'polypeptide(L)'
;MNTLFGLDYPTWWFLVVGAVFSAYVILDGFDLGAGALHLFFKDEESRRIALNAIGPVWDGNEVWLVVGGGAFFAGFPVVYATLLSAMYIPFMLFLLCIILRAVSIEFRSKEPWDWWKNLWDTSYCISSGMLSFLLGVILGNILLGMPINDQLEFSGDWLMFLNPYAITVGLTSLALMSMHGAIYLAIKTEGELYTKVVKLQKYAMIAFMV
;
A
#
# COMPACT_ATOMS: atom_id res chain seq x y z
N MET A 1 6.64 -9.78 -34.82
CA MET A 1 5.75 -9.53 -33.68
C MET A 1 4.61 -8.65 -34.17
N ASN A 2 3.37 -8.97 -33.82
CA ASN A 2 2.24 -8.11 -34.13
C ASN A 2 2.41 -6.79 -33.37
N THR A 3 2.27 -5.67 -34.09
CA THR A 3 2.42 -4.33 -33.52
C THR A 3 1.08 -3.60 -33.60
N LEU A 4 0.80 -2.79 -32.60
CA LEU A 4 -0.33 -1.88 -32.54
C LEU A 4 0.24 -0.47 -32.40
N PHE A 5 -0.07 0.42 -33.35
CA PHE A 5 0.50 1.78 -33.43
C PHE A 5 2.05 1.82 -33.37
N GLY A 6 2.71 0.81 -33.93
CA GLY A 6 4.18 0.74 -33.98
C GLY A 6 4.87 0.21 -32.71
N LEU A 7 4.11 -0.10 -31.65
CA LEU A 7 4.62 -0.79 -30.46
C LEU A 7 4.19 -2.27 -30.48
N ASP A 8 5.05 -3.15 -29.99
CA ASP A 8 4.71 -4.57 -29.84
C ASP A 8 3.80 -4.80 -28.62
N TYR A 9 3.10 -5.95 -28.59
CA TYR A 9 2.18 -6.26 -27.51
C TYR A 9 2.83 -6.35 -26.12
N PRO A 10 4.04 -6.93 -25.94
CA PRO A 10 4.71 -6.90 -24.66
C PRO A 10 4.94 -5.48 -24.14
N THR A 11 5.35 -4.53 -25.00
CA THR A 11 5.52 -3.14 -24.58
C THR A 11 4.18 -2.51 -24.18
N TRP A 12 3.09 -2.79 -24.91
CA TRP A 12 1.76 -2.32 -24.50
C TRP A 12 1.35 -2.85 -23.12
N TRP A 13 1.53 -4.14 -22.86
CA TRP A 13 1.22 -4.72 -21.56
C TRP A 13 2.11 -4.16 -20.45
N PHE A 14 3.38 -3.90 -20.73
CA PHE A 14 4.28 -3.22 -19.79
C PHE A 14 3.76 -1.83 -19.41
N LEU A 15 3.29 -1.04 -20.39
CA LEU A 15 2.68 0.27 -20.14
C LEU A 15 1.38 0.15 -19.33
N VAL A 16 0.54 -0.84 -19.62
CA VAL A 16 -0.69 -1.10 -18.86
C VAL A 16 -0.37 -1.44 -17.41
N VAL A 17 0.57 -2.36 -17.16
CA VAL A 17 1.01 -2.71 -15.81
C VAL A 17 1.53 -1.47 -15.08
N GLY A 18 2.42 -0.69 -15.72
CA GLY A 18 2.93 0.56 -15.14
C GLY A 18 1.83 1.57 -14.79
N ALA A 19 0.85 1.74 -15.68
CA ALA A 19 -0.29 2.63 -15.46
C ALA A 19 -1.19 2.14 -14.31
N VAL A 20 -1.47 0.85 -14.23
CA VAL A 20 -2.32 0.26 -13.18
C VAL A 20 -1.68 0.40 -11.79
N PHE A 21 -0.39 0.07 -11.65
CA PHE A 21 0.29 0.23 -10.36
C PHE A 21 0.49 1.70 -9.99
N SER A 22 0.70 2.58 -10.97
CA SER A 22 0.74 4.03 -10.71
C SER A 22 -0.62 4.54 -10.23
N ALA A 23 -1.71 4.12 -10.86
CA ALA A 23 -3.07 4.45 -10.43
C ALA A 23 -3.36 3.91 -9.03
N TYR A 24 -2.95 2.67 -8.72
CA TYR A 24 -3.07 2.10 -7.38
C TYR A 24 -2.33 2.96 -6.33
N VAL A 25 -1.07 3.34 -6.58
CA VAL A 25 -0.30 4.20 -5.67
C VAL A 25 -0.91 5.59 -5.52
N ILE A 26 -1.48 6.17 -6.58
CA ILE A 26 -2.12 7.49 -6.53
C ILE A 26 -3.45 7.42 -5.76
N LEU A 27 -4.25 6.38 -5.98
CA LEU A 27 -5.61 6.28 -5.46
C LEU A 27 -5.64 5.66 -4.06
N ASP A 28 -5.08 4.46 -3.88
CA ASP A 28 -5.07 3.79 -2.57
C ASP A 28 -3.94 4.34 -1.66
N GLY A 29 -2.97 5.07 -2.22
CA GLY A 29 -1.84 5.61 -1.46
C GLY A 29 -2.23 6.62 -0.39
N PHE A 30 -3.27 7.45 -0.63
CA PHE A 30 -3.76 8.35 0.43
C PHE A 30 -4.55 7.59 1.49
N ASP A 31 -5.29 6.55 1.10
CA ASP A 31 -6.04 5.71 2.04
C ASP A 31 -5.08 4.99 2.98
N LEU A 32 -4.06 4.35 2.41
CA LEU A 32 -2.97 3.71 3.15
C LEU A 32 -2.23 4.69 4.06
N GLY A 33 -1.92 5.88 3.55
CA GLY A 33 -1.26 6.93 4.32
C GLY A 33 -2.09 7.47 5.47
N ALA A 34 -3.38 7.74 5.23
CA ALA A 34 -4.32 8.17 6.26
C ALA A 34 -4.46 7.11 7.36
N GLY A 35 -4.48 5.82 6.97
CA GLY A 35 -4.45 4.71 7.90
C GLY A 35 -3.17 4.63 8.71
N ALA A 36 -2.01 4.71 8.07
CA ALA A 36 -0.71 4.69 8.76
C ALA A 36 -0.56 5.83 9.79
N LEU A 37 -1.22 6.97 9.56
CA LEU A 37 -1.22 8.12 10.45
C LEU A 37 -2.32 8.10 11.52
N HIS A 38 -3.23 7.12 11.48
CA HIS A 38 -4.48 7.15 12.23
C HIS A 38 -4.30 7.26 13.75
N LEU A 39 -3.34 6.52 14.32
CA LEU A 39 -3.07 6.55 15.77
C LEU A 39 -2.40 7.84 16.26
N PHE A 40 -1.90 8.70 15.36
CA PHE A 40 -1.36 10.00 15.74
C PHE A 40 -2.47 11.01 16.08
N PHE A 41 -3.73 10.73 15.68
CA PHE A 41 -4.89 11.46 16.16
C PHE A 41 -5.27 10.94 17.56
N LYS A 42 -5.33 11.84 18.53
CA LYS A 42 -5.57 11.47 19.94
C LYS A 42 -7.05 11.43 20.30
N ASP A 43 -7.84 12.31 19.71
CA ASP A 43 -9.26 12.44 19.99
C ASP A 43 -10.11 11.56 19.04
N GLU A 44 -11.17 10.98 19.59
CA GLU A 44 -12.08 10.08 18.87
C GLU A 44 -12.77 10.78 17.71
N GLU A 45 -13.08 12.07 17.87
CA GLU A 45 -13.67 12.89 16.81
C GLU A 45 -12.73 13.01 15.60
N SER A 46 -11.47 13.37 15.82
CA SER A 46 -10.47 13.44 14.74
C SER A 46 -10.27 12.10 14.04
N ARG A 47 -10.19 11.00 14.79
CA ARG A 47 -10.08 9.64 14.21
C ARG A 47 -11.28 9.31 13.34
N ARG A 48 -12.49 9.63 13.81
CA ARG A 48 -13.72 9.38 13.07
C ARG A 48 -13.83 10.25 11.82
N ILE A 49 -13.45 11.52 11.89
CA ILE A 49 -13.42 12.42 10.73
C ILE A 49 -12.41 11.90 9.68
N ALA A 50 -11.20 11.53 10.11
CA ALA A 50 -10.18 11.00 9.21
C ALA A 50 -10.63 9.70 8.52
N LEU A 51 -11.24 8.77 9.27
CA LEU A 51 -11.80 7.53 8.71
C LEU A 51 -12.95 7.82 7.73
N ASN A 52 -13.85 8.73 8.06
CA ASN A 52 -14.97 9.10 7.20
C ASN A 52 -14.52 9.81 5.90
N ALA A 53 -13.36 10.46 5.90
CA ALA A 53 -12.80 11.11 4.72
C ALA A 53 -12.38 10.12 3.62
N ILE A 54 -12.00 8.89 4.00
CA ILE A 54 -11.61 7.82 3.08
C ILE A 54 -12.76 6.82 2.82
N GLY A 55 -13.70 6.69 3.75
CA GLY A 55 -14.79 5.69 3.74
C GLY A 55 -15.52 5.53 2.39
N PRO A 56 -15.86 6.61 1.66
CA PRO A 56 -16.58 6.49 0.39
C PRO A 56 -15.76 5.97 -0.80
N VAL A 57 -14.42 5.93 -0.71
CA VAL A 57 -13.55 5.68 -1.87
C VAL A 57 -12.59 4.50 -1.73
N TRP A 58 -12.21 4.12 -0.50
CA TRP A 58 -11.16 3.13 -0.26
C TRP A 58 -11.41 1.77 -0.93
N ASP A 59 -12.65 1.26 -0.87
CA ASP A 59 -13.00 -0.05 -1.44
C ASP A 59 -12.84 -0.05 -2.97
N GLY A 60 -13.23 1.06 -3.62
CA GLY A 60 -13.01 1.25 -5.06
C GLY A 60 -11.54 1.43 -5.43
N ASN A 61 -10.75 2.07 -4.57
CA ASN A 61 -9.32 2.26 -4.79
C ASN A 61 -8.55 0.93 -4.71
N GLU A 62 -8.97 0.03 -3.82
CA GLU A 62 -8.35 -1.30 -3.66
C GLU A 62 -8.50 -2.18 -4.91
N VAL A 63 -9.55 -1.97 -5.71
CA VAL A 63 -9.76 -2.70 -6.98
C VAL A 63 -8.57 -2.58 -7.92
N TRP A 64 -7.85 -1.46 -7.90
CA TRP A 64 -6.67 -1.26 -8.77
C TRP A 64 -5.56 -2.26 -8.48
N LEU A 65 -5.42 -2.72 -7.24
CA LEU A 65 -4.47 -3.78 -6.90
C LEU A 65 -4.88 -5.11 -7.55
N VAL A 66 -6.16 -5.45 -7.51
CA VAL A 66 -6.72 -6.67 -8.12
C VAL A 66 -6.54 -6.62 -9.63
N VAL A 67 -6.84 -5.48 -10.25
CA VAL A 67 -6.59 -5.25 -11.68
C VAL A 67 -5.10 -5.39 -12.00
N GLY A 68 -4.19 -4.92 -11.13
CA GLY A 68 -2.74 -5.08 -11.28
C GLY A 68 -2.31 -6.54 -11.29
N GLY A 69 -2.82 -7.34 -10.37
CA GLY A 69 -2.62 -8.79 -10.35
C GLY A 69 -3.13 -9.47 -11.62
N GLY A 70 -4.35 -9.10 -12.06
CA GLY A 70 -4.94 -9.60 -13.30
C GLY A 70 -4.15 -9.19 -14.55
N ALA A 71 -3.62 -7.98 -14.59
CA ALA A 71 -2.79 -7.47 -15.68
C ALA A 71 -1.47 -8.24 -15.79
N PHE A 72 -0.82 -8.57 -14.66
CA PHE A 72 0.32 -9.48 -14.65
C PHE A 72 -0.05 -10.87 -15.13
N PHE A 73 -1.15 -11.44 -14.64
CA PHE A 73 -1.59 -12.77 -15.07
C PHE A 73 -1.87 -12.84 -16.58
N ALA A 74 -2.50 -11.81 -17.16
CA ALA A 74 -2.85 -11.76 -18.57
C ALA A 74 -1.66 -11.40 -19.48
N GLY A 75 -0.87 -10.39 -19.10
CA GLY A 75 0.22 -9.85 -19.94
C GLY A 75 1.56 -10.54 -19.74
N PHE A 76 1.87 -10.99 -18.51
CA PHE A 76 3.15 -11.58 -18.13
C PHE A 76 2.98 -12.77 -17.17
N PRO A 77 2.33 -13.87 -17.59
CA PRO A 77 1.95 -14.98 -16.71
C PRO A 77 3.15 -15.65 -16.01
N VAL A 78 4.30 -15.70 -16.69
CA VAL A 78 5.54 -16.24 -16.09
C VAL A 78 6.03 -15.35 -14.95
N VAL A 79 6.03 -14.03 -15.13
CA VAL A 79 6.39 -13.07 -14.07
C VAL A 79 5.41 -13.20 -12.91
N TYR A 80 4.11 -13.27 -13.19
CA TYR A 80 3.07 -13.47 -12.19
C TYR A 80 3.33 -14.72 -11.33
N ALA A 81 3.55 -15.87 -11.97
CA ALA A 81 3.74 -17.15 -11.28
C ALA A 81 5.03 -17.16 -10.46
N THR A 82 6.15 -16.72 -11.04
CA THR A 82 7.45 -16.71 -10.36
C THR A 82 7.50 -15.69 -9.22
N LEU A 83 6.94 -14.49 -9.41
CA LEU A 83 6.98 -13.45 -8.37
C LEU A 83 6.14 -13.85 -7.14
N LEU A 84 4.90 -14.31 -7.35
CA LEU A 84 4.03 -14.70 -6.24
C LEU A 84 4.53 -15.96 -5.53
N SER A 85 5.13 -16.91 -6.25
CA SER A 85 5.70 -18.11 -5.64
C SER A 85 6.99 -17.82 -4.87
N ALA A 86 7.89 -17.01 -5.44
CA ALA A 86 9.13 -16.62 -4.79
C ALA A 86 8.87 -15.82 -3.50
N MET A 87 7.99 -14.82 -3.58
CA MET A 87 7.67 -13.94 -2.46
C MET A 87 6.41 -14.40 -1.70
N TYR A 88 6.19 -15.71 -1.60
CA TYR A 88 5.00 -16.28 -0.97
C TYR A 88 4.73 -15.69 0.43
N ILE A 89 5.73 -15.69 1.31
CA ILE A 89 5.58 -15.17 2.69
C ILE A 89 5.24 -13.67 2.69
N PRO A 90 5.99 -12.78 1.99
CA PRO A 90 5.60 -11.37 1.82
C PRO A 90 4.17 -11.17 1.31
N PHE A 91 3.74 -11.91 0.27
CA PHE A 91 2.39 -11.76 -0.28
C PHE A 91 1.30 -12.29 0.65
N MET A 92 1.55 -13.38 1.38
CA MET A 92 0.59 -13.86 2.39
C MET A 92 0.42 -12.85 3.53
N LEU A 93 1.50 -12.19 3.96
CA LEU A 93 1.42 -11.09 4.91
C LEU A 93 0.68 -9.88 4.32
N PHE A 94 0.94 -9.56 3.05
CA PHE A 94 0.24 -8.50 2.33
C PHE A 94 -1.28 -8.72 2.32
N LEU A 95 -1.71 -9.93 1.93
CA LEU A 95 -3.12 -10.33 1.92
C LEU A 95 -3.75 -10.24 3.31
N LEU A 96 -3.05 -10.71 4.35
CA LEU A 96 -3.54 -10.58 5.73
C LEU A 96 -3.74 -9.12 6.11
N CYS A 97 -2.80 -8.23 5.77
CA CYS A 97 -2.92 -6.81 6.06
C CYS A 97 -4.08 -6.17 5.28
N ILE A 98 -4.33 -6.54 4.02
CA ILE A 98 -5.51 -6.09 3.27
C ILE A 98 -6.79 -6.45 4.02
N ILE A 99 -6.94 -7.72 4.41
CA ILE A 99 -8.14 -8.20 5.10
C ILE A 99 -8.33 -7.44 6.43
N LEU A 100 -7.27 -7.31 7.22
CA LEU A 100 -7.31 -6.59 8.49
C LEU A 100 -7.68 -5.11 8.29
N ARG A 101 -7.18 -4.46 7.24
CA ARG A 101 -7.54 -3.07 6.90
C ARG A 101 -9.04 -2.95 6.62
N ALA A 102 -9.55 -3.75 5.69
CA ALA A 102 -10.96 -3.72 5.28
C ALA A 102 -11.89 -3.98 6.47
N VAL A 103 -11.63 -5.04 7.24
CA VAL A 103 -12.43 -5.37 8.43
C VAL A 103 -12.35 -4.26 9.48
N SER A 104 -11.18 -3.65 9.69
CA SER A 104 -11.03 -2.56 10.65
C SER A 104 -11.91 -1.36 10.32
N ILE A 105 -11.95 -0.94 9.05
CA ILE A 105 -12.76 0.20 8.61
C ILE A 105 -14.26 -0.09 8.84
N GLU A 106 -14.72 -1.27 8.42
CA GLU A 106 -16.13 -1.66 8.51
C GLU A 106 -16.59 -1.92 9.95
N PHE A 107 -15.74 -2.53 10.77
CA PHE A 107 -16.15 -3.04 12.09
C PHE A 107 -15.96 -2.00 13.20
N ARG A 108 -15.07 -1.02 13.04
CA ARG A 108 -14.76 -0.01 14.06
C ARG A 108 -16.00 0.62 14.69
N SER A 109 -17.02 0.94 13.88
CA SER A 109 -18.22 1.66 14.32
C SER A 109 -19.40 0.74 14.70
N LYS A 110 -19.21 -0.59 14.72
CA LYS A 110 -20.29 -1.55 15.00
C LYS A 110 -20.61 -1.67 16.49
N GLU A 111 -19.61 -1.52 17.36
CA GLU A 111 -19.79 -1.56 18.82
C GLU A 111 -19.28 -0.26 19.48
N PRO A 112 -19.96 0.22 20.53
CA PRO A 112 -19.62 1.51 21.16
C PRO A 112 -18.43 1.43 22.11
N TRP A 113 -17.98 0.23 22.50
CA TRP A 113 -16.97 0.03 23.55
C TRP A 113 -15.57 0.55 23.16
N ASP A 114 -14.88 1.17 24.11
CA ASP A 114 -13.56 1.77 23.85
C ASP A 114 -12.49 0.75 23.46
N TRP A 115 -12.51 -0.45 24.06
CA TRP A 115 -11.58 -1.52 23.70
C TRP A 115 -11.78 -1.99 22.25
N TRP A 116 -13.04 -2.01 21.77
CA TRP A 116 -13.38 -2.39 20.41
C TRP A 116 -12.86 -1.36 19.40
N LYS A 117 -13.12 -0.08 19.65
CA LYS A 117 -12.61 1.01 18.80
C LYS A 117 -11.09 1.03 18.78
N ASN A 118 -10.43 0.89 19.92
CA ASN A 118 -8.97 0.87 20.01
C ASN A 118 -8.35 -0.33 19.28
N LEU A 119 -8.98 -1.51 19.35
CA LEU A 119 -8.55 -2.69 18.61
C LEU A 119 -8.54 -2.41 17.09
N TRP A 120 -9.66 -1.89 16.57
CA TRP A 120 -9.79 -1.62 15.14
C TRP A 120 -8.98 -0.39 14.69
N ASP A 121 -8.83 0.64 15.52
CA ASP A 121 -7.92 1.76 15.26
C ASP A 121 -6.47 1.30 15.12
N THR A 122 -6.06 0.40 16.02
CA THR A 122 -4.70 -0.14 16.01
C THR A 122 -4.49 -1.08 14.83
N SER A 123 -5.46 -1.96 14.56
CA SER A 123 -5.40 -2.87 13.41
C SER A 123 -5.38 -2.10 12.09
N TYR A 124 -6.21 -1.07 11.93
CA TYR A 124 -6.23 -0.18 10.77
C TYR A 124 -4.89 0.53 10.55
N CYS A 125 -4.30 1.07 11.62
CA CYS A 125 -3.03 1.77 11.55
C CYS A 125 -1.86 0.85 11.19
N ILE A 126 -1.77 -0.30 11.86
CA ILE A 126 -0.70 -1.27 11.62
C ILE A 126 -0.85 -1.89 10.24
N SER A 127 -2.05 -2.33 9.84
CA SER A 127 -2.26 -2.94 8.53
C SER A 127 -1.96 -1.99 7.37
N SER A 128 -2.43 -0.74 7.44
CA SER A 128 -2.18 0.27 6.39
C SER A 128 -0.70 0.67 6.32
N GLY A 129 -0.04 0.82 7.47
CA GLY A 129 1.40 1.07 7.52
C GLY A 129 2.21 -0.12 6.98
N MET A 130 1.85 -1.34 7.36
CA MET A 130 2.51 -2.56 6.88
C MET A 130 2.31 -2.76 5.38
N LEU A 131 1.12 -2.49 4.82
CA LEU A 131 0.88 -2.54 3.37
C LEU A 131 1.79 -1.55 2.63
N SER A 132 1.84 -0.29 3.11
CA SER A 132 2.70 0.75 2.52
C SER A 132 4.18 0.34 2.55
N PHE A 133 4.63 -0.26 3.65
CA PHE A 133 5.99 -0.77 3.80
C PHE A 133 6.26 -1.96 2.88
N LEU A 134 5.38 -2.96 2.88
CA LEU A 134 5.54 -4.18 2.09
C LEU A 134 5.54 -3.92 0.58
N LEU A 135 4.76 -2.95 0.09
CA LEU A 135 4.83 -2.50 -1.31
C LEU A 135 6.26 -2.12 -1.70
N GLY A 136 6.93 -1.33 -0.86
CA GLY A 136 8.31 -0.92 -1.10
C GLY A 136 9.31 -2.07 -0.93
N VAL A 137 9.11 -2.96 0.04
CA VAL A 137 9.96 -4.16 0.20
C VAL A 137 9.86 -5.07 -1.04
N ILE A 138 8.66 -5.30 -1.56
CA ILE A 138 8.44 -6.09 -2.77
C ILE A 138 9.15 -5.42 -3.95
N LEU A 139 8.93 -4.13 -4.18
CA LEU A 139 9.57 -3.40 -5.26
C LEU A 139 11.11 -3.38 -5.13
N GLY A 140 11.63 -3.17 -3.92
CA GLY A 140 13.06 -3.16 -3.64
C GLY A 140 13.72 -4.51 -3.96
N ASN A 141 13.07 -5.63 -3.64
CA ASN A 141 13.59 -6.95 -4.01
C ASN A 141 13.50 -7.25 -5.50
N ILE A 142 12.45 -6.77 -6.18
CA ILE A 142 12.35 -6.87 -7.65
C ILE A 142 13.51 -6.10 -8.31
N LEU A 143 13.81 -4.91 -7.81
CA LEU A 143 14.91 -4.07 -8.34
C LEU A 143 16.29 -4.64 -8.04
N LEU A 144 16.50 -5.20 -6.85
CA LEU A 144 17.76 -5.83 -6.45
C LEU A 144 17.99 -7.16 -7.19
N GLY A 145 16.91 -7.83 -7.58
CA GLY A 145 16.91 -9.18 -8.14
C GLY A 145 16.81 -10.26 -7.08
N MET A 146 16.35 -11.44 -7.50
CA MET A 146 16.16 -12.61 -6.64
C MET A 146 16.86 -13.83 -7.26
N PRO A 147 17.37 -14.76 -6.43
CA PRO A 147 17.97 -16.00 -6.90
C PRO A 147 16.87 -16.94 -7.41
N ILE A 148 16.68 -16.89 -8.72
CA ILE A 148 15.75 -17.72 -9.48
C ILE A 148 16.58 -18.69 -10.32
N ASN A 149 16.30 -19.99 -10.22
CA ASN A 149 17.02 -21.03 -10.96
C ASN A 149 16.52 -21.14 -12.42
N ASP A 150 17.12 -22.05 -13.19
CA ASP A 150 16.76 -22.29 -14.61
C ASP A 150 15.31 -22.78 -14.79
N GLN A 151 14.71 -23.35 -13.74
CA GLN A 151 13.32 -23.79 -13.69
C GLN A 151 12.34 -22.67 -13.27
N LEU A 152 12.82 -21.44 -13.09
CA LEU A 152 12.06 -20.29 -12.61
C LEU A 152 11.54 -20.42 -11.18
N GLU A 153 12.21 -21.25 -10.38
CA GLU A 153 11.92 -21.45 -8.98
C GLU A 153 12.88 -20.65 -8.11
N PHE A 154 12.35 -20.12 -7.01
CA PHE A 154 13.13 -19.41 -6.02
C PHE A 154 13.92 -20.39 -5.16
N SER A 155 15.23 -20.18 -5.06
CA SER A 155 16.14 -21.05 -4.31
C SER A 155 16.71 -20.40 -3.03
N GLY A 156 16.18 -19.23 -2.65
CA GLY A 156 16.64 -18.48 -1.48
C GLY A 156 15.85 -18.79 -0.19
N ASP A 157 16.22 -18.09 0.89
CA ASP A 157 15.46 -18.09 2.14
C ASP A 157 14.60 -16.82 2.26
N TRP A 158 13.43 -16.91 2.90
CA TRP A 158 12.48 -15.79 2.97
C TRP A 158 13.02 -14.56 3.71
N LEU A 159 13.97 -14.74 4.64
CA LEU A 159 14.62 -13.63 5.34
C LEU A 159 15.41 -12.71 4.40
N MET A 160 15.77 -13.20 3.21
CA MET A 160 16.52 -12.40 2.23
C MET A 160 15.74 -11.19 1.72
N PHE A 161 14.41 -11.25 1.80
CA PHE A 161 13.55 -10.14 1.39
C PHE A 161 13.67 -8.94 2.36
N LEU A 162 14.16 -9.16 3.58
CA LEU A 162 14.39 -8.14 4.60
C LEU A 162 15.85 -7.66 4.59
N ASN A 163 16.43 -7.49 3.40
CA ASN A 163 17.76 -6.90 3.26
C ASN A 163 17.70 -5.36 3.45
N PRO A 164 18.83 -4.70 3.79
CA PRO A 164 18.85 -3.26 4.05
C PRO A 164 18.32 -2.40 2.89
N TYR A 165 18.55 -2.80 1.64
CA TYR A 165 18.06 -2.08 0.47
C TYR A 165 16.53 -2.14 0.40
N ALA A 166 15.95 -3.34 0.47
CA ALA A 166 14.50 -3.52 0.45
C ALA A 166 13.81 -2.85 1.65
N ILE A 167 14.41 -2.90 2.85
CA ILE A 167 13.90 -2.19 4.03
C ILE A 167 13.89 -0.69 3.80
N THR A 168 14.96 -0.13 3.21
CA THR A 168 15.04 1.31 2.91
C THR A 168 13.94 1.71 1.92
N VAL A 169 13.77 0.96 0.83
CA VAL A 169 12.69 1.21 -0.14
C VAL A 169 11.31 1.07 0.51
N GLY A 170 11.13 0.09 1.41
CA GLY A 170 9.93 -0.08 2.23
C GLY A 170 9.62 1.14 3.10
N LEU A 171 10.61 1.66 3.82
CA LEU A 171 10.47 2.85 4.65
C LEU A 171 10.18 4.10 3.81
N THR A 172 10.84 4.24 2.66
CA THR A 172 10.56 5.33 1.70
C THR A 172 9.13 5.25 1.19
N SER A 173 8.65 4.04 0.85
CA SER A 173 7.25 3.82 0.42
C SER A 173 6.26 4.18 1.53
N LEU A 174 6.51 3.76 2.77
CA LEU A 174 5.69 4.14 3.92
C LEU A 174 5.65 5.67 4.13
N ALA A 175 6.80 6.34 4.02
CA ALA A 175 6.88 7.79 4.13
C ALA A 175 6.12 8.50 2.99
N LEU A 176 6.25 8.02 1.76
CA LEU A 176 5.53 8.50 0.59
C LEU A 176 4.00 8.40 0.78
N MET A 177 3.50 7.22 1.16
CA MET A 177 2.06 7.02 1.38
C MET A 177 1.57 7.89 2.52
N SER A 178 2.28 7.92 3.66
CA SER A 178 1.93 8.77 4.82
C SER A 178 1.87 10.26 4.43
N MET A 179 2.81 10.74 3.63
CA MET A 179 2.81 12.10 3.11
C MET A 179 1.58 12.34 2.23
N HIS A 180 1.30 11.43 1.30
CA HIS A 180 0.16 11.52 0.38
C HIS A 180 -1.19 11.52 1.15
N GLY A 181 -1.33 10.64 2.14
CA GLY A 181 -2.50 10.59 3.02
C GLY A 181 -2.66 11.84 3.88
N ALA A 182 -1.58 12.41 4.41
CA ALA A 182 -1.63 13.68 5.13
C ALA A 182 -2.07 14.85 4.23
N ILE A 183 -1.61 14.89 2.98
CA ILE A 183 -2.05 15.90 2.00
C ILE A 183 -3.55 15.75 1.73
N TYR A 184 -4.03 14.52 1.48
CA TYR A 184 -5.45 14.27 1.26
C TYR A 184 -6.29 14.67 2.47
N LEU A 185 -5.90 14.28 3.68
CA LEU A 185 -6.59 14.67 4.91
C LEU A 185 -6.57 16.18 5.12
N ALA A 186 -5.49 16.89 4.76
CA ALA A 186 -5.44 18.35 4.88
C ALA A 186 -6.47 19.03 3.97
N ILE A 187 -6.75 18.46 2.79
CA ILE A 187 -7.79 18.96 1.89
C ILE A 187 -9.20 18.69 2.44
N LYS A 188 -9.37 17.63 3.24
CA LYS A 188 -10.67 17.17 3.75
C LYS A 188 -11.01 17.66 5.17
N THR A 189 -10.10 18.36 5.83
CA THR A 189 -10.24 18.73 7.25
C THR A 189 -10.09 20.23 7.46
N GLU A 190 -10.70 20.75 8.52
CA GLU A 190 -10.67 22.17 8.90
C GLU A 190 -10.31 22.33 10.39
N GLY A 191 -10.12 23.58 10.82
CA GLY A 191 -9.94 23.93 12.24
C GLY A 191 -8.74 23.27 12.93
N GLU A 192 -8.96 22.71 14.12
CA GLU A 192 -7.90 22.10 14.92
C GLU A 192 -7.32 20.84 14.26
N LEU A 193 -8.17 20.02 13.63
CA LEU A 193 -7.74 18.80 12.95
C LEU A 193 -6.84 19.14 11.76
N TYR A 194 -7.22 20.11 10.94
CA TYR A 194 -6.36 20.61 9.86
C TYR A 194 -4.96 20.99 10.37
N THR A 195 -4.90 21.73 11.48
CA THR A 195 -3.63 22.17 12.07
C THR A 195 -2.76 20.98 12.51
N LYS A 196 -3.38 19.94 13.09
CA LYS A 196 -2.71 18.68 13.46
C LYS A 196 -2.22 17.94 12.21
N VAL A 197 -3.05 17.81 11.18
CA VAL A 197 -2.73 17.12 9.92
C VAL A 197 -1.58 17.81 9.19
N VAL A 198 -1.59 19.13 9.06
CA VAL A 198 -0.49 19.88 8.42
C VAL A 198 0.83 19.69 9.15
N LYS A 199 0.82 19.54 10.48
CA LYS A 199 2.01 19.20 11.24
C LYS A 199 2.54 17.80 10.90
N LEU A 200 1.66 16.80 10.85
CA LEU A 200 2.02 15.44 10.43
C LEU A 200 2.51 15.40 8.98
N GLN A 201 1.86 16.14 8.08
CA GLN A 201 2.25 16.29 6.69
C GLN A 201 3.70 16.77 6.56
N LYS A 202 4.10 17.78 7.35
CA LYS A 202 5.49 18.27 7.35
C LYS A 202 6.49 17.20 7.77
N TYR A 203 6.18 16.42 8.82
CA TYR A 203 7.06 15.33 9.24
C TYR A 203 7.14 14.22 8.19
N ALA A 204 6.01 13.83 7.58
CA ALA A 204 5.98 12.83 6.53
C ALA A 204 6.72 13.29 5.27
N MET A 205 6.61 14.56 4.88
CA MET A 205 7.40 15.14 3.79
C MET A 205 8.89 15.07 4.06
N ILE A 206 9.34 15.44 5.27
CA ILE A 206 10.76 15.35 5.64
C ILE A 206 11.23 13.90 5.61
N ALA A 207 10.45 12.98 6.20
CA ALA A 207 10.78 11.56 6.23
C ALA A 207 10.83 10.92 4.83
N PHE A 208 10.11 11.46 3.85
CA PHE A 208 10.16 11.00 2.47
C PHE A 208 11.37 11.58 1.70
N MET A 209 11.78 12.81 2.01
CA MET A 209 12.89 13.49 1.32
C MET A 209 14.28 13.08 1.81
N VAL A 210 14.39 12.59 3.06
CA VAL A 210 15.64 12.16 3.71
C VAL A 210 15.79 10.65 3.61
#